data_AF-A0A949W9I4-F1
#
_entry.id   AF-A0A949W9I4-F1
#
_cell.length_a   1.000
_cell.length_b   1.000
_cell.length_c   1.000
_cell.angle_alpha   90.00
_cell.angle_beta   90.00
_cell.angle_gamma   90.00
#
_symmetry.space_group_name_H-M   'P 1'
#
loop_
_entity.id
_entity.type
_entity.pdbx_description
1 polymer ?
#
loop_
_entity_poly.entity_id
_entity_poly.type
_entity_poly.pdbx_seq_one_letter_code
_entity_poly.pdbx_strand_id
1 'polypeptide(L)'
;MEEIKWVVKHFDELSALEYHRVLYLRTEIFVVEQNCPYQEVDHKDLVAYHVFGLNEQNELVAVSRILPENVSYKEVSIGRVAIKQTYRGTGLADKLMNVTFSAINQLFGKKNIRISAQEYLLIFYSRHGFKAVSETYLEDDIPHVEMLKNK
;
A
#
# COMPACT_ATOMS: atom_id res chain seq x y z
N MET A 1 -10.74 -21.07 -4.19
CA MET A 1 -10.21 -19.68 -4.20
C MET A 1 -8.89 -19.76 -4.91
N GLU A 2 -8.66 -18.90 -5.89
CA GLU A 2 -7.36 -18.78 -6.55
C GLU A 2 -6.27 -18.49 -5.51
N GLU A 3 -5.14 -19.18 -5.61
CA GLU A 3 -4.01 -18.99 -4.70
C GLU A 3 -3.24 -17.74 -5.09
N ILE A 4 -2.97 -16.86 -4.11
CA ILE A 4 -2.18 -15.64 -4.33
C ILE A 4 -0.79 -15.85 -3.75
N LYS A 5 0.23 -15.77 -4.61
CA LYS A 5 1.63 -15.77 -4.22
C LYS A 5 2.04 -14.35 -3.81
N TRP A 6 2.44 -14.19 -2.55
CA TRP A 6 2.89 -12.92 -2.02
C TRP A 6 4.41 -12.77 -2.14
N VAL A 7 4.84 -11.57 -2.53
CA VAL A 7 6.25 -11.19 -2.67
C VAL A 7 6.48 -9.90 -1.90
N VAL A 8 7.63 -9.82 -1.23
CA VAL A 8 8.13 -8.63 -0.54
C VAL A 8 9.56 -8.40 -1.00
N LYS A 9 9.86 -7.21 -1.54
CA LYS A 9 11.19 -6.88 -2.05
C LYS A 9 11.53 -5.42 -1.77
N HIS A 10 12.78 -5.14 -1.41
CA HIS A 10 13.32 -3.79 -1.50
C HIS A 10 13.41 -3.36 -2.98
N PHE A 11 13.42 -2.07 -3.25
CA PHE A 11 13.57 -1.52 -4.61
C PHE A 11 14.75 -2.17 -5.37
N ASP A 12 15.90 -2.29 -4.74
CA ASP A 12 17.12 -2.87 -5.35
C ASP A 12 16.99 -4.35 -5.74
N GLU A 13 15.98 -5.05 -5.22
CA GLU A 13 15.72 -6.47 -5.49
C GLU A 13 14.64 -6.69 -6.57
N LEU A 14 13.99 -5.62 -7.01
CA LEU A 14 13.00 -5.67 -8.08
C LEU A 14 13.69 -5.84 -9.44
N SER A 15 13.23 -6.82 -10.20
CA SER A 15 13.50 -6.84 -11.64
C SER A 15 12.75 -5.69 -12.33
N ALA A 16 13.23 -5.27 -13.50
CA ALA A 16 12.54 -4.28 -14.33
C ALA A 16 11.10 -4.69 -14.64
N LEU A 17 10.85 -6.00 -14.83
CA LEU A 17 9.51 -6.54 -15.08
C LEU A 17 8.59 -6.41 -13.86
N GLU A 18 9.08 -6.72 -12.65
CA GLU A 18 8.29 -6.56 -11.42
C GLU A 18 7.98 -5.09 -11.16
N TYR A 19 8.98 -4.21 -11.32
CA TYR A 19 8.78 -2.78 -11.15
C TYR A 19 7.75 -2.24 -12.14
N HIS A 20 7.85 -2.61 -13.42
CA HIS A 20 6.84 -2.24 -14.43
C HIS A 20 5.44 -2.69 -14.03
N ARG A 21 5.26 -3.93 -13.57
CA ARG A 21 3.94 -4.45 -13.16
C ARG A 21 3.36 -3.73 -11.94
N VAL A 22 4.22 -3.41 -10.96
CA VAL A 22 3.83 -2.62 -9.78
C VAL A 22 3.35 -1.24 -10.22
N LEU A 23 4.11 -0.56 -11.05
CA LEU A 23 3.76 0.77 -11.55
C LEU A 23 2.48 0.73 -12.40
N TYR A 24 2.35 -0.27 -13.28
CA TYR A 24 1.17 -0.42 -14.12
C TYR A 24 -0.12 -0.47 -13.27
N LEU A 25 -0.18 -1.36 -12.26
CA LEU A 25 -1.38 -1.46 -11.41
C LEU A 25 -1.63 -0.19 -10.60
N ARG A 26 -0.57 0.44 -10.08
CA ARG A 26 -0.67 1.69 -9.32
C ARG A 26 -1.22 2.82 -10.19
N THR A 27 -0.69 3.00 -11.40
CA THR A 27 -1.14 4.03 -12.34
C THR A 27 -2.54 3.74 -12.86
N GLU A 28 -2.87 2.49 -13.17
CA GLU A 28 -4.23 2.07 -13.56
C GLU A 28 -5.27 2.52 -12.52
N ILE A 29 -4.97 2.39 -11.23
CA ILE A 29 -5.92 2.71 -10.15
C ILE A 29 -5.82 4.19 -9.75
N PHE A 30 -4.66 4.66 -9.35
CA PHE A 30 -4.54 5.98 -8.72
C PHE A 30 -4.57 7.13 -9.72
N VAL A 31 -4.17 6.91 -10.97
CA VAL A 31 -4.16 7.97 -11.99
C VAL A 31 -5.35 7.84 -12.93
N VAL A 32 -5.52 6.66 -13.55
CA VAL A 32 -6.53 6.46 -14.60
C VAL A 32 -7.92 6.28 -14.00
N GLU A 33 -8.12 5.31 -13.11
CA GLU A 33 -9.44 5.03 -12.52
C GLU A 33 -9.94 6.20 -11.64
N GLN A 34 -9.07 6.76 -10.80
CA GLN A 34 -9.42 7.91 -9.95
C GLN A 34 -9.44 9.24 -10.72
N ASN A 35 -9.09 9.24 -12.01
CA ASN A 35 -9.00 10.45 -12.85
C ASN A 35 -8.22 11.58 -12.14
N CYS A 36 -7.09 11.21 -11.56
CA CYS A 36 -6.28 12.08 -10.71
C CYS A 36 -4.89 12.21 -11.34
N PRO A 37 -4.64 13.25 -12.16
CA PRO A 37 -3.35 13.43 -12.82
C PRO A 37 -2.31 13.98 -11.82
N TYR A 38 -1.55 13.08 -11.20
CA TYR A 38 -0.43 13.43 -10.32
C TYR A 38 0.82 12.59 -10.59
N GLN A 39 1.93 12.95 -9.95
CA GLN A 39 3.20 12.23 -10.06
C GLN A 39 3.16 10.92 -9.24
N GLU A 40 2.62 9.85 -9.82
CA GLU A 40 2.47 8.56 -9.12
C GLU A 40 3.81 7.90 -8.76
N VAL A 41 4.78 7.97 -9.67
CA VAL A 41 6.13 7.44 -9.46
C VAL A 41 6.96 8.52 -8.78
N ASP A 42 7.20 8.36 -7.48
CA ASP A 42 7.96 9.30 -6.67
C ASP A 42 9.34 8.73 -6.30
N HIS A 43 10.25 9.59 -5.80
CA HIS A 43 11.57 9.15 -5.36
C HIS A 43 11.56 8.28 -4.10
N LYS A 44 10.43 8.18 -3.38
CA LYS A 44 10.32 7.34 -2.19
C LYS A 44 10.28 5.86 -2.58
N ASP A 45 9.89 5.53 -3.81
CA ASP A 45 9.98 4.17 -4.34
C ASP A 45 11.41 3.60 -4.26
N LEU A 46 12.45 4.45 -4.39
CA LEU A 46 13.85 4.03 -4.38
C LEU A 46 14.34 3.49 -3.03
N VAL A 47 13.66 3.83 -1.94
CA VAL A 47 13.99 3.39 -0.56
C VAL A 47 12.88 2.55 0.06
N ALA A 48 11.91 2.13 -0.76
CA ALA A 48 10.73 1.43 -0.31
C ALA A 48 10.90 -0.09 -0.37
N TYR A 49 10.10 -0.76 0.44
CA TYR A 49 9.77 -2.17 0.21
C TYR A 49 8.41 -2.25 -0.47
N HIS A 50 8.31 -3.09 -1.49
CA HIS A 50 7.09 -3.32 -2.24
C HIS A 50 6.54 -4.70 -1.87
N VAL A 51 5.28 -4.72 -1.44
CA VAL A 51 4.53 -5.95 -1.16
C VAL A 51 3.53 -6.13 -2.28
N PHE A 52 3.57 -7.26 -2.99
CA PHE A 52 2.63 -7.50 -4.08
C PHE A 52 2.18 -8.96 -4.17
N GLY A 53 0.95 -9.14 -4.64
CA GLY A 53 0.31 -10.44 -4.83
C GLY A 53 0.25 -10.79 -6.31
N LEU A 54 0.69 -12.00 -6.64
CA LEU A 54 0.61 -12.59 -7.98
C LEU A 54 -0.43 -13.70 -7.99
N ASN A 55 -1.26 -13.72 -9.03
CA ASN A 55 -2.21 -14.81 -9.27
C ASN A 55 -1.55 -16.00 -9.99
N GLU A 56 -2.31 -17.05 -10.33
CA GLU A 56 -1.77 -18.27 -10.94
C GLU A 56 -1.17 -18.03 -12.34
N GLN A 57 -1.60 -16.97 -13.04
CA GLN A 57 -1.05 -16.55 -14.33
C GLN A 57 0.11 -15.55 -14.21
N ASN A 58 0.66 -15.36 -13.00
CA ASN A 58 1.69 -14.37 -12.68
C ASN A 58 1.27 -12.92 -12.95
N GLU A 59 -0.03 -12.62 -12.93
CA GLU A 59 -0.54 -11.26 -12.98
C GLU A 59 -0.49 -10.63 -11.57
N LEU A 60 -0.11 -9.36 -11.52
CA LEU A 60 -0.08 -8.59 -10.28
C LEU A 60 -1.49 -8.04 -9.97
N VAL A 61 -2.06 -8.49 -8.86
CA VAL A 61 -3.47 -8.24 -8.51
C VAL A 61 -3.65 -7.43 -7.24
N ALA A 62 -2.58 -7.26 -6.46
CA ALA A 62 -2.55 -6.48 -5.23
C ALA A 62 -1.16 -5.89 -5.02
N VAL A 63 -1.09 -4.67 -4.49
CA VAL A 63 0.17 -4.02 -4.11
C VAL A 63 0.00 -3.10 -2.92
N SER A 64 1.02 -3.01 -2.08
CA SER A 64 1.25 -1.94 -1.13
C SER A 64 2.73 -1.54 -1.13
N ARG A 65 3.00 -0.35 -0.60
CA ARG A 65 4.35 0.18 -0.40
C ARG A 65 4.59 0.39 1.08
N ILE A 66 5.74 -0.06 1.57
CA ILE A 66 6.24 0.21 2.92
C ILE A 66 7.41 1.19 2.80
N LEU A 67 7.31 2.29 3.54
CA LEU A 67 8.40 3.25 3.68
C LEU A 67 8.99 3.16 5.10
N PRO A 68 10.33 3.14 5.24
CA PRO A 68 11.01 3.23 6.53
C PRO A 68 10.65 4.50 7.33
N GLU A 69 10.97 4.48 8.62
CA GLU A 69 10.89 5.66 9.50
C GLU A 69 11.67 6.84 8.90
N ASN A 70 11.15 8.04 9.11
CA ASN A 70 11.70 9.34 8.68
C ASN A 70 11.77 9.57 7.15
N VAL A 71 11.12 8.72 6.33
CA VAL A 71 10.98 8.99 4.89
C VAL A 71 9.77 9.87 4.61
N SER A 72 8.59 9.50 5.13
CA SER A 72 7.39 10.34 5.07
C SER A 72 6.94 10.81 6.45
N TYR A 73 7.15 9.99 7.47
CA TYR A 73 6.67 10.23 8.83
C TYR A 73 7.70 9.72 9.84
N LYS A 74 7.54 10.06 11.13
CA LYS A 74 8.41 9.54 12.20
C LYS A 74 8.31 8.02 12.33
N GLU A 75 7.16 7.45 11.99
CA GLU A 75 6.89 6.01 12.00
C GLU A 75 7.14 5.37 10.62
N VAL A 76 7.17 4.03 10.59
CA VAL A 76 7.03 3.26 9.35
C VAL A 76 5.68 3.59 8.74
N SER A 77 5.60 3.71 7.41
CA SER A 77 4.33 4.01 6.76
C SER A 77 3.96 3.04 5.66
N ILE A 78 2.66 2.79 5.52
CA ILE A 78 2.07 2.04 4.42
C ILE A 78 1.38 3.03 3.49
N GLY A 79 1.60 2.88 2.19
CA GLY A 79 0.91 3.64 1.16
C GLY A 79 0.69 2.80 -0.09
N ARG A 80 0.11 3.42 -1.13
CA ARG A 80 -0.13 2.78 -2.43
C ARG A 80 -0.82 1.42 -2.32
N VAL A 81 -1.77 1.30 -1.40
CA VAL A 81 -2.58 0.09 -1.21
C VAL A 81 -3.58 0.01 -2.36
N ALA A 82 -3.36 -0.90 -3.29
CA ALA A 82 -4.17 -1.03 -4.50
C ALA A 82 -4.53 -2.49 -4.76
N ILE A 83 -5.80 -2.73 -5.10
CA ILE A 83 -6.33 -4.05 -5.48
C ILE A 83 -6.95 -3.93 -6.87
N LYS A 84 -6.52 -4.81 -7.77
CA LYS A 84 -7.06 -4.90 -9.14
C LYS A 84 -8.58 -5.02 -9.07
N GLN A 85 -9.29 -4.27 -9.92
CA GLN A 85 -10.75 -4.11 -9.83
C GLN A 85 -11.50 -5.45 -9.79
N THR A 86 -11.07 -6.44 -10.59
CA THR A 86 -11.66 -7.79 -10.65
C THR A 86 -11.49 -8.63 -9.37
N TYR A 87 -10.60 -8.21 -8.46
CA TYR A 87 -10.34 -8.88 -7.17
C TYR A 87 -10.93 -8.13 -5.97
N ARG A 88 -11.63 -7.01 -6.17
CA ARG A 88 -12.27 -6.26 -5.07
C ARG A 88 -13.46 -7.03 -4.51
N GLY A 89 -13.77 -6.82 -3.24
CA GLY A 89 -14.85 -7.54 -2.52
C GLY A 89 -14.54 -9.00 -2.15
N THR A 90 -13.37 -9.53 -2.53
CA THR A 90 -12.94 -10.92 -2.24
C THR A 90 -12.26 -11.10 -0.87
N GLY A 91 -12.03 -10.00 -0.13
CA GLY A 91 -11.18 -9.99 1.06
C GLY A 91 -9.67 -9.90 0.78
N LEU A 92 -9.26 -9.71 -0.49
CA LEU A 92 -7.84 -9.62 -0.84
C LEU A 92 -7.12 -8.42 -0.19
N ALA A 93 -7.82 -7.31 0.04
CA ALA A 93 -7.28 -6.15 0.76
C ALA A 93 -6.85 -6.50 2.19
N ASP A 94 -7.66 -7.29 2.91
CA ASP A 94 -7.33 -7.75 4.27
C ASP A 94 -6.08 -8.66 4.26
N LYS A 95 -5.96 -9.53 3.25
CA LYS A 95 -4.77 -10.39 3.08
C LYS A 95 -3.52 -9.56 2.79
N LEU A 96 -3.60 -8.58 1.89
CA LEU A 96 -2.51 -7.66 1.57
C LEU A 96 -2.04 -6.92 2.83
N MET A 97 -2.97 -6.39 3.64
CA MET A 97 -2.61 -5.69 4.88
C MET A 97 -1.90 -6.61 5.87
N ASN A 98 -2.39 -7.84 6.08
CA ASN A 98 -1.76 -8.81 6.98
C ASN A 98 -0.33 -9.19 6.53
N VAL A 99 -0.13 -9.41 5.23
CA VAL A 99 1.21 -9.66 4.67
C VAL A 99 2.10 -8.43 4.87
N THR A 100 1.57 -7.22 4.63
CA THR A 100 2.30 -5.97 4.83
C THR A 100 2.73 -5.78 6.29
N PHE A 101 1.86 -6.08 7.25
CA PHE A 101 2.22 -6.01 8.68
C PHE A 101 3.27 -7.05 9.06
N SER A 102 3.16 -8.27 8.54
CA SER A 102 4.16 -9.32 8.75
C SER A 102 5.52 -8.89 8.22
N ALA A 103 5.55 -8.31 7.01
CA ALA A 103 6.76 -7.77 6.39
C ALA A 103 7.37 -6.65 7.25
N ILE A 104 6.57 -5.67 7.71
CA ILE A 104 7.05 -4.61 8.60
C ILE A 104 7.67 -5.20 9.87
N ASN A 105 7.02 -6.18 10.49
CA ASN A 105 7.54 -6.80 11.71
C ASN A 105 8.84 -7.58 11.47
N GLN A 106 8.99 -8.23 10.32
CA GLN A 106 10.23 -8.93 9.95
C GLN A 106 11.38 -7.97 9.64
N LEU A 107 11.10 -6.87 8.92
CA LEU A 107 12.10 -5.90 8.47
C LEU A 107 12.56 -4.96 9.59
N PHE A 108 11.63 -4.50 10.43
CA PHE A 108 11.86 -3.40 11.37
C PHE A 108 11.53 -3.75 12.83
N GLY A 109 11.08 -4.98 13.09
CA GLY A 109 10.53 -5.39 14.38
C GLY A 109 9.14 -4.80 14.64
N LYS A 110 8.67 -4.91 15.89
CA LYS A 110 7.42 -4.25 16.29
C LYS A 110 7.61 -2.74 16.12
N LYS A 111 6.86 -2.11 15.21
CA LYS A 111 6.91 -0.66 14.90
C LYS A 111 5.49 -0.07 14.92
N ASN A 112 5.37 1.22 15.26
CA ASN A 112 4.13 1.94 15.00
C ASN A 112 4.01 2.12 13.50
N ILE A 113 2.80 2.13 12.96
CA ILE A 113 2.55 2.23 11.53
C ILE A 113 1.62 3.39 11.26
N ARG A 114 2.03 4.29 10.37
CA ARG A 114 1.21 5.42 9.91
C ARG A 114 0.73 5.20 8.48
N ILE A 115 -0.46 5.70 8.18
CA ILE A 115 -1.01 5.75 6.83
C ILE A 115 -1.66 7.13 6.60
N SER A 116 -1.60 7.63 5.37
CA SER A 116 -2.58 8.59 4.84
C SER A 116 -3.67 7.75 4.16
N ALA A 117 -4.88 7.77 4.70
CA ALA A 117 -6.00 6.99 4.19
C ALA A 117 -7.05 7.90 3.58
N GLN A 118 -7.60 7.51 2.43
CA GLN A 118 -8.81 8.15 1.89
C GLN A 118 -9.95 8.03 2.91
N GLU A 119 -10.70 9.10 3.13
CA GLU A 119 -11.65 9.21 4.24
C GLU A 119 -12.70 8.07 4.26
N TYR A 120 -13.18 7.64 3.09
CA TYR A 120 -14.14 6.52 3.00
C TYR A 120 -13.56 5.16 3.43
N LEU A 121 -12.24 5.01 3.52
CA LEU A 121 -11.55 3.81 3.99
C LEU A 121 -11.27 3.80 5.50
N LEU A 122 -11.72 4.81 6.24
CA LEU A 122 -11.57 4.90 7.70
C LEU A 122 -12.03 3.63 8.41
N ILE A 123 -13.21 3.11 8.07
CA ILE A 123 -13.77 1.90 8.69
C ILE A 123 -12.90 0.68 8.39
N PHE A 124 -12.40 0.58 7.15
CA PHE A 124 -11.52 -0.52 6.74
C PHE A 124 -10.25 -0.54 7.59
N TYR A 125 -9.52 0.58 7.67
CA TYR A 125 -8.29 0.65 8.44
C TYR A 125 -8.52 0.57 9.94
N SER A 126 -9.64 1.08 10.45
CA SER A 126 -10.00 0.95 11.87
C SER A 126 -10.14 -0.50 12.31
N ARG A 127 -10.67 -1.37 11.44
CA ARG A 127 -10.74 -2.83 11.68
C ARG A 127 -9.36 -3.49 11.78
N HIS A 128 -8.34 -2.89 11.17
CA HIS A 128 -6.92 -3.31 11.29
C HIS A 128 -6.23 -2.67 12.52
N GLY A 129 -6.96 -1.92 13.34
CA GLY A 129 -6.46 -1.32 14.58
C GLY A 129 -5.79 0.05 14.39
N PHE A 130 -6.02 0.71 13.25
CA PHE A 130 -5.64 2.11 13.07
C PHE A 130 -6.63 3.04 13.78
N LYS A 131 -6.16 4.20 14.22
CA LYS A 131 -6.98 5.29 14.76
C LYS A 131 -6.63 6.58 14.04
N ALA A 132 -7.63 7.40 13.69
CA ALA A 132 -7.39 8.72 13.13
C ALA A 132 -6.60 9.59 14.11
N VAL A 133 -5.61 10.32 13.60
CA VAL A 133 -4.72 11.20 14.37
C VAL A 133 -4.56 12.60 13.75
N SER A 134 -5.31 12.88 12.68
CA SER A 134 -5.42 14.21 12.08
C SER A 134 -6.88 14.55 11.82
N GLU A 135 -7.14 15.82 11.52
CA GLU A 135 -8.36 16.24 10.82
C GLU A 135 -8.32 15.76 9.35
N THR A 136 -9.47 15.80 8.67
CA THR A 136 -9.55 15.53 7.24
C THR A 136 -8.85 16.66 6.45
N TYR A 137 -8.03 16.30 5.48
CA TYR A 137 -7.36 17.23 4.56
C TYR A 137 -7.49 16.74 3.12
N LEU A 138 -7.18 17.59 2.14
CA LEU A 138 -7.16 17.21 0.73
C LEU A 138 -5.75 16.81 0.31
N GLU A 139 -5.63 15.65 -0.34
CA GLU A 139 -4.45 15.19 -1.08
C GLU A 139 -4.93 14.93 -2.51
N ASP A 140 -4.45 15.73 -3.47
CA ASP A 140 -4.89 15.71 -4.87
C ASP A 140 -6.42 15.76 -5.07
N ASP A 141 -7.07 16.71 -4.37
CA ASP A 141 -8.53 16.91 -4.32
C ASP A 141 -9.35 15.73 -3.74
N ILE A 142 -8.67 14.74 -3.14
CA ILE A 142 -9.30 13.60 -2.48
C ILE A 142 -9.22 13.78 -0.96
N PRO A 143 -10.34 13.66 -0.22
CA PRO A 143 -10.33 13.71 1.24
C PRO A 143 -9.53 12.56 1.86
N HIS A 144 -8.55 12.92 2.68
CA HIS A 144 -7.64 12.03 3.40
C HIS A 144 -7.59 12.34 4.89
N VAL A 145 -7.18 11.34 5.66
CA VAL A 145 -6.97 11.41 7.10
C VAL A 145 -5.76 10.56 7.47
N GLU A 146 -4.88 11.10 8.29
CA GLU A 146 -3.78 10.33 8.84
C GLU A 146 -4.30 9.40 9.93
N MET A 147 -3.87 8.14 9.88
CA MET A 147 -4.17 7.15 10.91
C MET A 147 -2.91 6.48 11.44
N LEU A 148 -2.93 6.17 12.74
CA LEU A 148 -1.83 5.51 13.44
C LEU A 148 -2.30 4.18 14.04
N LYS A 149 -1.49 3.15 13.81
CA LYS A 149 -1.57 1.87 14.50
C LYS A 149 -0.40 1.76 15.46
N ASN A 150 -0.70 1.69 16.75
CA ASN A 150 0.30 1.43 17.79
C ASN A 150 0.66 -0.06 17.84
N LYS A 151 1.89 -0.36 18.24
CA LYS A 151 2.39 -1.72 18.51
C LYS A 151 1.58 -2.45 19.56
#